data_AF-A0A536VQX4-F1
#
_entry.id   AF-A0A536VQX4-F1
#
_cell.length_a   1.000
_cell.length_b   1.000
_cell.length_c   1.000
_cell.angle_alpha   90.00
_cell.angle_beta   90.00
_cell.angle_gamma   90.00
#
_symmetry.space_group_name_H-M   'P 1'
#
loop_
_entity.id
_entity.type
_entity.pdbx_description
1 polymer ?
#
loop_
_entity_poly.entity_id
_entity_poly.type
_entity_poly.pdbx_seq_one_letter_code
_entity_poly.pdbx_strand_id
1 'polypeptide(L)'
;RELYREMALWRGIYGVVVVPLLLERGGLAKEMDRVLVVDCSEDEQVRRVVARSGLAPAEVRAIMATQLDRLSRLRDADDVLDNSGSPDAIAPQVAQLDRRYKELASDRRRAM
;
A
#
# COMPACT_ATOMS: atom_id res chain seq x y z
N ARG A 1 -12.39 13.04 6.51
CA ARG A 1 -13.36 13.55 7.52
C ARG A 1 -13.78 12.48 8.52
N GLU A 2 -13.77 11.18 8.16
CA GLU A 2 -13.86 10.07 9.14
C GLU A 2 -12.48 9.45 9.44
N LEU A 3 -11.69 9.14 8.40
CA LEU A 3 -10.31 8.69 8.52
C LEU A 3 -9.47 9.49 9.55
N TYR A 4 -9.46 10.82 9.44
CA TYR A 4 -8.71 11.68 10.38
C TYR A 4 -9.19 11.56 11.82
N ARG A 5 -10.49 11.31 12.04
CA ARG A 5 -11.03 11.07 13.38
C ARG A 5 -10.51 9.73 13.90
N GLU A 6 -10.54 8.68 13.10
CA GLU A 6 -10.01 7.36 13.48
C GLU A 6 -8.51 7.43 13.78
N MET A 7 -7.73 8.13 12.95
CA MET A 7 -6.31 8.37 13.18
C MET A 7 -6.07 9.10 14.52
N ALA A 8 -6.85 10.14 14.82
CA ALA A 8 -6.73 10.89 16.08
C ALA A 8 -7.11 10.06 17.33
N LEU A 9 -8.04 9.11 17.17
CA LEU A 9 -8.47 8.21 18.24
C LEU A 9 -7.57 6.97 18.36
N TRP A 10 -6.70 6.70 17.39
CA TRP A 10 -5.80 5.55 17.43
C TRP A 10 -4.84 5.63 18.63
N ARG A 11 -4.66 4.49 19.30
CA ARG A 11 -3.79 4.35 20.48
C ARG A 11 -2.74 3.24 20.33
N GLY A 12 -2.70 2.55 19.19
CA GLY A 12 -1.68 1.54 18.89
C GLY A 12 -0.29 2.17 18.69
N ILE A 13 0.72 1.31 18.60
CA ILE A 13 2.12 1.73 18.37
C ILE A 13 2.28 2.41 17.00
N TYR A 14 1.62 1.86 15.98
CA TYR A 14 1.46 2.47 14.65
C TYR A 14 0.08 2.06 14.09
N GLY A 15 -0.41 2.74 13.07
CA GLY A 15 -1.66 2.41 12.37
C GLY A 15 -1.42 2.21 10.87
N VAL A 16 -2.29 1.45 10.20
CA VAL A 16 -2.25 1.25 8.74
C VAL A 16 -3.52 1.83 8.13
N VAL A 17 -3.36 2.73 7.17
CA VAL A 17 -4.47 3.29 6.42
C VAL A 17 -4.45 2.71 5.00
N VAL A 18 -5.50 1.98 4.64
CA VAL A 18 -5.62 1.36 3.31
C VAL A 18 -6.44 2.26 2.40
N VAL A 19 -5.78 2.94 1.46
CA VAL A 19 -6.43 3.89 0.54
C VAL A 19 -6.18 3.49 -0.91
N PRO A 20 -7.22 3.15 -1.69
CA PRO A 20 -7.10 3.03 -3.13
C PRO A 20 -6.69 4.38 -3.73
N LEU A 21 -5.71 4.36 -4.64
CA LEU A 21 -5.23 5.55 -5.36
C LEU A 21 -4.63 6.65 -4.44
N LEU A 22 -3.91 6.23 -3.39
CA LEU A 22 -3.30 7.12 -2.40
C LEU A 22 -2.38 8.17 -3.04
N LEU A 23 -1.56 7.75 -4.01
CA LEU A 23 -0.53 8.60 -4.62
C LEU A 23 -1.10 9.56 -5.67
N GLU A 24 -2.20 9.17 -6.31
CA GLU A 24 -2.88 9.91 -7.36
C GLU A 24 -3.63 11.13 -6.83
N ARG A 25 -4.26 10.99 -5.65
CA ARG A 25 -5.15 12.03 -5.11
C ARG A 25 -4.41 13.18 -4.42
N GLY A 26 -3.13 12.98 -4.10
CA GLY A 26 -2.30 13.95 -3.41
C GLY A 26 -2.78 14.27 -1.99
N GLY A 27 -1.94 14.90 -1.18
CA GLY A 27 -2.29 15.38 0.17
C GLY A 27 -2.13 14.32 1.25
N LEU A 28 -2.95 13.26 1.24
CA LEU A 28 -2.96 12.29 2.35
C LEU A 28 -1.63 11.56 2.51
N ALA A 29 -0.95 11.21 1.40
CA ALA A 29 0.37 10.59 1.46
C ALA A 29 1.41 11.43 2.21
N LYS A 30 1.30 12.77 2.16
CA LYS A 30 2.19 13.70 2.88
C LYS A 30 1.89 13.79 4.38
N GLU A 31 0.72 13.32 4.79
CA GLU A 31 0.29 13.26 6.19
C GLU A 31 0.63 11.90 6.83
N MET A 32 1.08 10.93 6.03
CA MET A 32 1.54 9.63 6.51
C MET A 32 3.03 9.67 6.83
N ASP A 33 3.44 8.92 7.84
CA ASP A 33 4.86 8.77 8.18
C ASP A 33 5.63 7.88 7.19
N ARG A 34 4.91 6.95 6.54
CA ARG A 34 5.43 6.00 5.54
C ARG A 34 4.37 5.65 4.50
N VAL A 35 4.79 5.44 3.26
CA VAL A 35 3.99 4.90 2.15
C VAL A 35 4.45 3.48 1.79
N LEU A 36 3.63 2.48 2.12
CA LEU A 36 3.85 1.10 1.70
C LEU A 36 3.12 0.81 0.39
N VAL A 37 3.85 0.43 -0.66
CA VAL A 37 3.26 -0.06 -1.92
C VAL A 37 3.28 -1.60 -1.94
N VAL A 38 2.11 -2.20 -2.15
CA VAL A 38 1.97 -3.63 -2.42
C VAL A 38 2.05 -3.84 -3.92
N ASP A 39 3.15 -4.40 -4.41
CA ASP A 39 3.46 -4.49 -5.84
C ASP A 39 3.38 -5.93 -6.38
N CYS A 40 2.97 -6.05 -7.63
CA CYS A 40 3.23 -7.22 -8.47
C CYS A 40 3.23 -6.77 -9.94
N SER A 41 3.70 -7.61 -10.85
CA SER A 41 3.73 -7.28 -12.28
C SER A 41 2.33 -6.94 -12.81
N GLU A 42 2.24 -6.07 -13.82
CA GLU A 42 0.96 -5.69 -14.41
C GLU A 42 0.21 -6.89 -14.99
N ASP A 43 0.93 -7.86 -15.56
CA ASP A 43 0.34 -9.10 -16.06
C ASP A 43 -0.28 -9.94 -14.92
N GLU A 44 0.36 -9.99 -13.75
CA GLU A 44 -0.17 -10.68 -12.58
C GLU A 44 -1.40 -9.96 -12.01
N GLN A 45 -1.40 -8.62 -12.01
CA GLN A 45 -2.57 -7.82 -11.66
C GLN A 45 -3.74 -8.12 -12.59
N VAL A 46 -3.52 -8.10 -13.90
CA VAL A 46 -4.53 -8.43 -14.90
C VAL A 46 -5.06 -9.84 -14.68
N ARG A 47 -4.16 -10.84 -14.54
CA ARG A 47 -4.52 -12.24 -14.31
C ARG A 47 -5.43 -12.40 -13.08
N ARG A 48 -5.07 -11.79 -11.95
CA ARG A 48 -5.82 -11.89 -10.69
C ARG A 48 -7.17 -11.18 -10.75
N VAL A 49 -7.25 -10.02 -11.39
CA VAL A 49 -8.51 -9.28 -11.54
C VAL A 49 -9.46 -10.04 -12.45
N VAL A 50 -8.99 -10.50 -13.62
CA VAL A 50 -9.81 -11.30 -14.55
C VAL A 50 -10.37 -12.54 -13.86
N ALA A 51 -9.53 -13.28 -13.12
CA ALA A 51 -9.97 -14.48 -12.40
C ALA A 51 -11.04 -14.20 -11.34
N ARG A 52 -11.04 -13.00 -10.73
CA ARG A 52 -11.96 -12.62 -9.65
C ARG A 52 -13.23 -11.94 -10.16
N SER A 53 -13.14 -11.04 -11.14
CA SER A 53 -14.25 -10.20 -11.59
C SER A 53 -14.92 -10.69 -12.87
N GLY A 54 -14.27 -11.57 -13.64
CA GLY A 54 -14.76 -12.02 -14.94
C GLY A 54 -14.67 -10.98 -16.06
N LEU A 55 -14.04 -9.82 -15.81
CA LEU A 55 -13.81 -8.79 -16.84
C LEU A 55 -12.85 -9.29 -17.92
N ALA A 56 -12.96 -8.76 -19.14
CA ALA A 56 -12.00 -9.05 -20.18
C ALA A 56 -10.62 -8.41 -19.84
N PRO A 57 -9.49 -9.03 -20.23
CA PRO A 57 -8.16 -8.47 -19.98
C PRO A 57 -7.95 -7.06 -20.51
N ALA A 58 -8.62 -6.70 -21.62
CA ALA A 58 -8.56 -5.36 -22.19
C ALA A 58 -9.25 -4.31 -21.30
N GLU A 59 -10.39 -4.66 -20.71
CA GLU A 59 -11.11 -3.78 -19.77
C GLU A 59 -10.29 -3.53 -18.51
N VAL A 60 -9.64 -4.58 -17.97
CA VAL A 60 -8.76 -4.44 -16.80
C VAL A 60 -7.59 -3.51 -17.12
N ARG A 61 -6.93 -3.67 -18.27
CA ARG A 61 -5.84 -2.77 -18.69
C ARG A 61 -6.32 -1.33 -18.88
N ALA A 62 -7.51 -1.13 -19.43
CA ALA A 62 -8.10 0.20 -19.57
C ALA A 62 -8.34 0.85 -18.20
N ILE A 63 -8.82 0.10 -17.20
CA ILE A 63 -8.98 0.60 -15.82
C ILE A 63 -7.62 0.96 -15.22
N MET A 64 -6.61 0.08 -15.37
CA MET A 64 -5.26 0.33 -14.87
C MET A 64 -4.65 1.60 -15.47
N ALA A 65 -4.90 1.88 -16.75
CA ALA A 65 -4.42 3.07 -17.44
C ALA A 65 -5.02 4.40 -16.91
N THR A 66 -6.07 4.36 -16.08
CA THR A 66 -6.61 5.55 -15.41
C THR A 66 -5.90 5.89 -14.09
N GLN A 67 -4.96 5.04 -13.67
CA GLN A 67 -4.21 5.16 -12.41
C GLN A 67 -2.78 5.62 -12.69
N LEU A 68 -2.02 5.94 -11.64
CA LEU A 68 -0.59 6.23 -11.78
C LEU A 68 0.13 4.99 -12.34
N ASP A 69 1.18 5.16 -13.13
CA ASP A 69 1.92 4.00 -13.63
C ASP A 69 2.70 3.29 -12.51
N ARG A 70 3.03 2.01 -12.74
CA ARG A 70 3.73 1.18 -11.74
C ARG A 70 5.06 1.79 -11.29
N LEU A 71 5.87 2.31 -12.20
CA LEU A 71 7.20 2.83 -11.88
C LEU A 71 7.09 4.09 -11.03
N SER A 72 6.14 4.97 -11.34
CA SER A 72 5.86 6.14 -10.53
C SER A 72 5.40 5.77 -9.11
N ARG A 73 4.52 4.78 -8.95
CA ARG A 73 4.13 4.28 -7.61
C ARG A 73 5.33 3.76 -6.82
N LEU A 74 6.19 2.96 -7.46
CA LEU A 74 7.37 2.37 -6.81
C LEU A 74 8.41 3.43 -6.41
N ARG A 75 8.61 4.44 -7.26
CA ARG A 75 9.54 5.55 -6.99
C ARG A 75 9.11 6.35 -5.76
N ASP A 76 7.81 6.56 -5.61
CA ASP A 76 7.25 7.40 -4.55
C ASP A 76 6.90 6.59 -3.29
N ALA A 77 7.29 5.31 -3.24
CA ALA A 77 7.11 4.41 -2.11
C ALA A 77 8.28 4.51 -1.12
N ASP A 78 7.93 4.43 0.15
CA ASP A 78 8.88 4.36 1.26
C ASP A 78 9.37 2.92 1.49
N ASP A 79 8.44 1.95 1.38
CA ASP A 79 8.69 0.52 1.42
C ASP A 79 7.85 -0.17 0.34
N VAL A 80 8.32 -1.31 -0.16
CA VAL A 80 7.59 -2.13 -1.14
C VAL A 80 7.43 -3.54 -0.58
N LEU A 81 6.20 -4.07 -0.65
CA LEU A 81 5.89 -5.47 -0.37
C LEU A 81 5.64 -6.19 -1.70
N ASP A 82 6.42 -7.24 -1.96
CA ASP A 82 6.27 -8.04 -3.19
C ASP A 82 5.14 -9.06 -3.02
N ASN A 83 4.08 -8.87 -3.81
CA ASN A 83 2.90 -9.70 -3.88
C ASN A 83 2.85 -10.55 -5.16
N SER A 84 3.99 -10.73 -5.85
CA SER A 84 4.09 -11.54 -7.06
C SER A 84 4.06 -13.05 -6.74
N GLY A 85 4.45 -13.43 -5.53
CA GLY A 85 4.53 -14.83 -5.08
C GLY A 85 3.21 -15.43 -4.57
N SER A 86 3.32 -16.58 -3.90
CA SER A 86 2.21 -17.22 -3.21
C SER A 86 1.79 -16.42 -1.97
N PRO A 87 0.53 -16.57 -1.48
CA PRO A 87 0.10 -15.95 -0.23
C PRO A 87 1.03 -16.24 0.96
N ASP A 88 1.65 -17.43 1.00
CA ASP A 88 2.57 -17.83 2.06
C ASP A 88 3.87 -17.02 2.08
N ALA A 89 4.28 -16.46 0.94
CA ALA A 89 5.46 -15.58 0.84
C ALA A 89 5.22 -14.18 1.44
N ILE A 90 3.97 -13.83 1.76
CA ILE A 90 3.58 -12.51 2.25
C ILE A 90 3.81 -12.37 3.76
N ALA A 91 3.44 -13.39 4.54
CA ALA A 91 3.50 -13.32 6.00
C ALA A 91 4.91 -12.99 6.54
N PRO A 92 6.01 -13.57 6.01
CA PRO A 92 7.37 -13.19 6.43
C PRO A 92 7.72 -11.73 6.14
N GLN A 93 7.30 -11.20 4.98
CA GLN A 93 7.54 -9.80 4.59
C GLN A 93 6.76 -8.84 5.50
N VAL A 94 5.49 -9.14 5.76
CA VAL A 94 4.65 -8.37 6.69
C VAL A 94 5.26 -8.35 8.09
N ALA A 95 5.76 -9.48 8.58
CA ALA A 95 6.40 -9.55 9.90
C ALA A 95 7.67 -8.70 9.98
N GLN A 96 8.44 -8.58 8.89
CA GLN A 96 9.60 -7.71 8.82
C GLN A 96 9.20 -6.23 8.85
N LEU A 97 8.19 -5.85 8.06
CA LEU A 97 7.67 -4.47 8.01
C LEU A 97 7.04 -4.06 9.36
N ASP A 98 6.28 -4.95 10.00
CA ASP A 98 5.70 -4.72 11.34
C ASP A 98 6.78 -4.40 12.38
N ARG A 99 7.86 -5.20 12.44
CA ARG A 99 8.99 -4.91 13.34
C ARG A 99 9.60 -3.54 13.06
N ARG A 100 9.90 -3.25 11.79
CA ARG A 100 10.45 -1.96 11.35
C ARG A 100 9.55 -0.79 11.74
N TYR A 101 8.24 -0.90 11.54
CA TYR A 101 7.30 0.18 11.87
C TYR A 101 7.14 0.39 13.38
N LYS A 102 7.17 -0.68 14.17
CA LYS A 102 7.19 -0.56 15.64
C LYS A 102 8.45 0.15 16.14
N GLU A 103 9.61 -0.17 15.57
CA GLU A 103 10.88 0.48 15.90
C GLU A 103 10.84 1.98 15.56
N LEU A 104 10.49 2.32 14.31
CA LEU A 104 10.38 3.71 13.85
C LEU A 104 9.39 4.53 14.67
N ALA A 105 8.22 3.97 14.99
CA ALA A 105 7.21 4.65 15.80
C ALA A 105 7.68 4.85 17.25
N SER A 106 8.44 3.90 17.80
CA SER A 106 9.01 4.01 19.15
C SER A 106 10.11 5.07 19.23
N ASP A 107 10.98 5.13 18.21
CA ASP A 107 12.02 6.17 18.10
C ASP A 107 11.42 7.55 17.99
N ARG A 108 10.40 7.72 17.15
CA ARG A 108 9.69 9.00 17.01
C ARG A 108 9.05 9.45 18.32
N ARG A 109 8.40 8.55 19.07
CA ARG A 109 7.82 8.88 20.37
C ARG A 109 8.87 9.32 21.40
N ARG A 110 10.11 8.81 21.32
CA ARG A 110 11.22 9.24 22.19
C ARG A 110 11.78 10.61 21.81
N ALA A 111 11.66 11.01 20.55
CA ALA A 111 12.17 12.28 20.04
C ALA A 111 11.17 13.45 20.19
N MET A 112 9.92 13.16 20.58
CA MET A 112 8.87 14.15 20.88
C MET A 112 8.80 14.43 22.38
#